data_AF-A0A5R9QTP9-F1
#
_entry.id   AF-A0A5R9QTP9-F1
#
_cell.length_a   1.000
_cell.length_b   1.000
_cell.length_c   1.000
_cell.angle_alpha   90.00
_cell.angle_beta   90.00
_cell.angle_gamma   90.00
#
_symmetry.space_group_name_H-M   'P 1'
#
loop_
_entity.id
_entity.type
_entity.pdbx_description
1 polymer ?
#
loop_
_entity_poly.entity_id
_entity_poly.type
_entity_poly.pdbx_seq_one_letter_code
_entity_poly.pdbx_strand_id
1 'polypeptide(L)' 'MTSNVSHIYQMIEFVADGLGDELLAEVAFVGGTTTAMLVTDNAVFEDIRFTEDVDLVIELAGIAAWEKLTHRLAQ' A
#
# COMPACT_ATOMS: atom_id res chain seq x y z
N MET A 1 -15.09 -18.26 2.40
CA MET A 1 -13.88 -17.71 3.05
C MET A 1 -13.20 -16.85 2.02
N THR A 2 -12.96 -15.58 2.33
CA THR A 2 -12.25 -14.66 1.43
C THR A 2 -10.78 -15.08 1.41
N SER A 3 -10.15 -15.23 0.24
CA SER A 3 -8.75 -15.63 0.15
C SER A 3 -7.84 -14.54 0.75
N ASN A 4 -6.65 -14.92 1.25
CA ASN A 4 -5.67 -13.96 1.79
C ASN A 4 -5.36 -12.83 0.79
N VAL A 5 -5.24 -13.19 -0.49
CA VAL A 5 -5.05 -12.24 -1.60
C VAL A 5 -6.19 -11.24 -1.70
N SER A 6 -7.44 -11.69 -1.57
CA SER A 6 -8.59 -10.79 -1.61
C SER A 6 -8.62 -9.83 -0.42
N HIS A 7 -8.14 -10.25 0.75
CA HIS A 7 -8.00 -9.35 1.90
C HIS A 7 -6.91 -8.30 1.67
N ILE A 8 -5.76 -8.71 1.10
CA ILE A 8 -4.68 -7.78 0.73
C ILE A 8 -5.17 -6.71 -0.24
N TYR A 9 -5.93 -7.09 -1.28
CA TYR A 9 -6.48 -6.11 -2.21
C TYR A 9 -7.43 -5.11 -1.54
N GLN A 10 -8.29 -5.56 -0.64
CA GLN A 10 -9.18 -4.66 0.11
C GLN A 10 -8.40 -3.67 0.97
N MET A 11 -7.29 -4.09 1.59
CA MET A 11 -6.44 -3.17 2.35
C MET A 11 -5.75 -2.15 1.45
N ILE A 12 -5.25 -2.56 0.28
CA ILE A 12 -4.61 -1.65 -0.69
C ILE A 12 -5.64 -0.64 -1.21
N GLU A 13 -6.86 -1.08 -1.58
CA GLU A 13 -7.95 -0.21 -2.01
C GLU A 13 -8.32 0.80 -0.91
N PHE A 14 -8.50 0.34 0.32
CA PHE A 14 -8.82 1.21 1.45
C PHE A 14 -7.75 2.28 1.70
N VAL A 15 -6.46 1.91 1.62
CA VAL A 15 -5.35 2.86 1.76
C VAL A 15 -5.27 3.81 0.57
N ALA A 16 -5.43 3.31 -0.67
CA ALA A 16 -5.41 4.14 -1.86
C ALA A 16 -6.51 5.21 -1.84
N ASP A 17 -7.73 4.83 -1.45
CA ASP A 17 -8.86 5.75 -1.27
C ASP A 17 -8.58 6.80 -0.18
N GLY A 18 -7.97 6.38 0.94
CA GLY A 18 -7.62 7.26 2.05
C GLY A 18 -6.52 8.28 1.72
N LEU A 19 -5.57 7.92 0.86
CA LEU A 19 -4.53 8.83 0.38
C LEU A 19 -5.10 9.92 -0.54
N GLY A 20 -6.14 9.60 -1.31
CA GLY A 20 -6.69 10.46 -2.35
C GLY A 20 -5.73 10.67 -3.53
N ASP A 21 -6.26 11.23 -4.63
CA ASP A 21 -5.57 11.26 -5.93
C ASP A 21 -4.18 11.93 -5.90
N GLU A 22 -4.04 13.03 -5.14
CA GLU A 22 -2.79 13.79 -5.10
C GLU A 22 -1.67 13.00 -4.43
N LEU A 23 -1.91 12.51 -3.20
CA LEU A 23 -0.87 11.79 -2.46
C LEU A 23 -0.64 10.39 -3.03
N LEU A 24 -1.68 9.74 -3.55
CA LEU A 24 -1.56 8.44 -4.24
C LEU A 24 -0.61 8.51 -5.44
N ALA A 25 -0.59 9.63 -6.17
CA ALA A 25 0.31 9.83 -7.31
C ALA A 25 1.79 10.05 -6.93
N GLU A 26 2.07 10.34 -5.66
CA GLU A 26 3.42 10.61 -5.14
C GLU A 26 4.07 9.39 -4.46
N VAL A 27 3.29 8.34 -4.18
CA VAL A 27 3.75 7.15 -3.43
C VAL A 27 3.92 5.94 -4.33
N ALA A 28 4.74 4.99 -3.86
CA ALA A 28 4.72 3.62 -4.34
C ALA A 28 4.40 2.67 -3.18
N PHE A 29 3.47 1.73 -3.41
CA PHE A 29 3.25 0.61 -2.51
C PHE A 29 4.47 -0.32 -2.54
N VAL A 30 4.88 -0.82 -1.37
CA VAL A 30 5.99 -1.76 -1.21
C VAL A 30 5.62 -2.84 -0.19
N GLY A 31 6.57 -3.70 0.18
CA GLY A 31 6.37 -4.67 1.26
C GLY A 31 5.48 -5.85 0.88
N GLY A 32 4.93 -6.53 1.90
CA GLY A 32 4.26 -7.81 1.75
C GLY A 32 3.02 -7.76 0.85
N THR A 33 2.25 -6.67 0.93
CA THR A 33 1.00 -6.49 0.17
C THR A 33 1.23 -6.46 -1.34
N THR A 34 2.34 -5.89 -1.79
CA THR A 34 2.68 -5.86 -3.23
C THR A 34 2.96 -7.23 -3.81
N THR A 35 3.33 -8.22 -3.00
CA THR A 35 3.55 -9.59 -3.46
C THR A 35 2.27 -10.15 -4.09
N ALA A 36 1.11 -9.89 -3.47
CA ALA A 36 -0.18 -10.32 -4.01
C ALA A 36 -0.52 -9.64 -5.34
N MET A 37 -0.06 -8.41 -5.59
CA MET A 37 -0.29 -7.70 -6.84
C MET A 37 0.57 -8.19 -8.01
N LEU A 38 1.77 -8.71 -7.71
CA LEU A 38 2.79 -9.03 -8.70
C LEU A 38 2.90 -10.53 -9.02
N VAL A 39 2.48 -11.39 -8.10
CA VAL A 39 2.44 -12.84 -8.34
C VAL A 39 1.29 -13.15 -9.31
N THR A 40 1.62 -13.82 -10.41
CA THR A 40 0.66 -14.14 -11.50
C THR A 40 0.33 -15.62 -11.59
N ASP A 41 1.08 -16.48 -10.88
CA ASP A 41 0.79 -17.90 -10.77
C ASP A 41 -0.26 -18.12 -9.69
N ASN A 42 -1.49 -18.45 -10.10
CA ASN A 42 -2.60 -18.70 -9.19
C ASN A 42 -2.36 -19.89 -8.25
N ALA A 43 -1.47 -20.82 -8.61
CA ALA A 43 -1.21 -22.03 -7.81
C ALA A 43 -0.57 -21.70 -6.45
N VAL A 44 0.10 -20.55 -6.32
CA VAL A 44 0.81 -20.13 -5.10
C VAL A 44 0.04 -19.06 -4.30
N PHE A 45 -1.17 -18.69 -4.72
CA PHE A 45 -1.93 -17.63 -4.05
C PHE A 45 -2.31 -17.97 -2.61
N GLU A 46 -2.53 -19.26 -2.31
CA GLU A 46 -2.78 -19.73 -0.94
C GLU A 46 -1.53 -19.68 -0.05
N ASP A 47 -0.34 -19.69 -0.66
CA ASP A 47 0.96 -19.63 0.03
C ASP A 47 1.45 -18.20 0.26
N ILE A 48 0.76 -17.19 -0.27
CA ILE A 48 1.10 -15.79 -0.02
C ILE A 48 0.95 -15.51 1.48
N ARG A 49 2.06 -15.09 2.10
CA ARG A 49 2.11 -14.78 3.52
C ARG A 49 1.13 -13.67 3.86
N PHE A 50 0.42 -13.86 4.95
CA PHE A 50 -0.44 -12.84 5.53
C PHE A 50 0.37 -11.64 6.06
N THR A 51 -0.24 -10.46 5.97
CA THR A 51 0.23 -9.18 6.54
C THR A 51 -1.00 -8.36 6.92
N GLU A 52 -0.87 -7.49 7.91
CA GLU A 52 -2.00 -6.68 8.45
C GLU A 52 -1.82 -5.18 8.18
N ASP A 53 -0.72 -4.81 7.52
CA ASP A 53 -0.30 -3.46 7.21
C ASP A 53 -0.06 -3.26 5.71
N VAL A 54 0.01 -2.00 5.30
CA VAL A 54 0.32 -1.57 3.94
C VAL A 54 1.52 -0.62 4.00
N ASP A 55 2.62 -1.01 3.36
CA ASP A 55 3.83 -0.20 3.32
C ASP A 55 3.84 0.71 2.08
N LEU A 56 4.29 1.96 2.27
CA LEU A 56 4.41 2.97 1.23
C LEU A 56 5.80 3.60 1.27
N VAL A 57 6.31 4.02 0.12
CA VAL A 57 7.47 4.91 0.01
C VAL A 57 7.10 6.17 -0.77
N ILE A 58 7.71 7.30 -0.40
CA ILE A 58 7.52 8.60 -1.03
C ILE A 58 8.86 9.32 -1.12
N GLU A 59 9.11 9.99 -2.24
CA GLU A 59 10.31 10.81 -2.42
C GLU A 59 10.09 12.21 -1.84
N LEU A 60 11.04 12.68 -1.04
CA LEU A 60 10.99 14.01 -0.42
C LEU A 60 12.30 14.76 -0.65
N ALA A 61 12.18 16.02 -1.08
CA ALA A 61 13.34 16.88 -1.34
C ALA A 61 14.12 17.29 -0.06
N GLY A 62 13.56 17.08 1.13
CA GLY A 62 14.20 17.40 2.41
C GLY A 62 13.22 17.56 3.57
N ILE A 63 13.72 18.07 4.70
CA ILE A 63 12.97 18.14 5.98
C ILE A 63 11.69 19.00 5.87
N ALA A 64 11.72 20.09 5.10
CA ALA A 64 10.51 20.91 4.90
C ALA A 64 9.39 20.17 4.16
N ALA A 65 9.74 19.25 3.25
CA ALA A 65 8.76 18.40 2.57
C ALA A 65 8.22 17.31 3.51
N TRP A 66 9.07 16.78 4.39
CA TRP A 66 8.66 15.86 5.46
C TRP A 66 7.61 16.48 6.39
N GLU A 67 7.83 17.71 6.88
CA GLU A 67 6.87 18.37 7.77
C GLU A 67 5.50 18.58 7.09
N LYS A 68 5.49 18.99 5.81
CA LYS A 68 4.26 19.08 5.02
C LYS A 68 3.56 17.73 4.87
N LEU A 69 4.31 16.66 4.59
CA LEU A 69 3.75 15.31 4.48
C LEU A 69 3.08 14.89 5.79
N THR A 70 3.71 15.13 6.95
CA THR A 70 3.12 14.77 8.24
C THR A 70 1.79 15.48 8.50
N HIS A 71 1.65 16.74 8.05
CA HIS A 71 0.38 17.45 8.13
C HIS A 71 -0.67 16.90 7.16
N ARG A 72 -0.28 16.54 5.93
CA ARG A 72 -1.18 15.93 4.94
C ARG A 72 -1.75 14.59 5.43
N LEU A 73 -0.91 13.75 6.04
CA LEU A 73 -1.29 12.42 6.54
C LEU A 73 -2.13 12.45 7.82
N ALA A 74 -2.15 13.57 8.55
CA ALA A 74 -2.89 13.70 9.81
C ALA A 74 -4.35 14.17 9.63
N GLN A 75 -4.77 14.42 8.39
CA GLN A 75 -6.15 14.81 8.05
C GLN A 75 -7.04 13.58 7.88
#